data_AF-A0A7C9EUS4-F1
#
_entry.id   AF-A0A7C9EUS4-F1
#
_cell.length_a   1.000
_cell.length_b   1.000
_cell.length_c   1.000
_cell.angle_alpha   90.00
_cell.angle_beta   90.00
_cell.angle_gamma   90.00
#
_symmetry.space_group_name_H-M   'P 1'
#
loop_
_entity.id
_entity.type
_entity.pdbx_description
1 polymer ?
#
loop_
_entity_poly.entity_id
_entity_poly.type
_entity_poly.pdbx_seq_one_letter_code
_entity_poly.pdbx_strand_id
1 'polypeptide(L)'
;MSFYHLSLLLLLVALLPPSYPQVCQRFCGDIPLRFPFGGGPGCGDPRFTKYLSCNQRQLTFTTHSGSYIVTNVDYPNAVIQISDPSMSTCLCAQPSRGFSLDWDAPFSFDDSTVFALLDCSLESSPIYKGAVEGNTSTVPQCANRGTALCSSLFTCQPISQLNVPISTCCVYAPVDLGPAFEMDLQKLQCKAYTAVYSFEGQEGNPEAWKYGVALKYKFNVENDYPEDCRNCEKSSGACAYAGTYNSFVCNCPSGVNTTTDCYFQTTWSHGSRSKGSWLLCSLVAIMLWMLQ
;
A
#
# COMPACT_ATOMS: atom_id res chain seq x y z
N MET A 1 -4.60 29.17 -46.83
CA MET A 1 -4.49 27.77 -46.39
C MET A 1 -5.62 27.49 -45.41
N SER A 2 -6.38 26.42 -45.65
CA SER A 2 -7.79 26.32 -45.28
C SER A 2 -8.04 26.16 -43.77
N PHE A 3 -9.10 26.80 -43.24
CA PHE A 3 -9.58 26.72 -41.84
C PHE A 3 -9.63 25.29 -41.28
N TYR A 4 -9.83 24.30 -42.16
CA TYR A 4 -9.82 22.88 -41.82
C TYR A 4 -8.47 22.38 -41.27
N HIS A 5 -7.33 22.91 -41.74
CA HIS A 5 -6.00 22.52 -41.23
C HIS A 5 -5.74 23.08 -39.82
N LEU A 6 -6.21 24.30 -39.52
CA LEU A 6 -6.07 24.91 -38.20
C LEU A 6 -6.97 24.21 -37.17
N SER A 7 -8.19 23.84 -37.58
CA SER A 7 -9.14 23.09 -36.75
C SER A 7 -8.64 21.66 -36.48
N LEU A 8 -8.07 20.99 -37.49
CA LEU A 8 -7.45 19.67 -37.33
C LEU A 8 -6.24 19.72 -36.40
N LEU A 9 -5.39 20.75 -36.50
CA LEU A 9 -4.23 20.93 -35.62
C LEU A 9 -4.65 21.16 -34.16
N LEU A 10 -5.67 22.00 -33.92
CA LEU A 10 -6.22 22.24 -32.58
C LEU A 10 -6.86 20.96 -31.98
N LEU A 11 -7.53 20.15 -32.81
CA LEU A 11 -8.08 18.85 -32.39
C LEU A 11 -6.96 17.86 -32.03
N LEU A 12 -5.87 17.80 -32.82
CA LEU A 12 -4.71 16.97 -32.51
C LEU A 12 -3.99 17.40 -31.22
N VAL A 13 -3.90 18.70 -30.95
CA VAL A 13 -3.31 19.22 -29.71
C VAL A 13 -4.19 18.92 -28.49
N ALA A 14 -5.52 18.94 -28.66
CA ALA A 14 -6.47 18.56 -27.59
C ALA A 14 -6.50 17.04 -27.31
N LEU A 15 -6.09 16.22 -28.27
CA LEU A 15 -5.96 14.76 -28.14
C LEU A 15 -4.63 14.34 -27.52
N LEU A 16 -3.64 15.23 -27.42
CA LEU A 16 -2.42 14.96 -26.67
C LEU A 16 -2.78 14.91 -25.17
N PRO A 17 -2.51 13.78 -24.47
CA PRO A 17 -2.69 13.75 -23.03
C PRO A 17 -1.82 14.87 -22.43
N PRO A 18 -2.34 15.65 -21.46
CA PRO A 18 -1.56 16.69 -20.83
C PRO A 18 -0.37 16.05 -20.10
N SER A 19 0.79 16.01 -20.75
CA SER A 19 2.07 15.63 -20.15
C SER A 19 2.62 16.81 -19.37
N TYR A 20 1.87 17.24 -18.35
CA TYR A 20 2.51 18.00 -17.28
C TYR A 20 3.55 17.08 -16.66
N PRO A 21 4.79 17.54 -16.43
CA PRO A 21 5.67 16.85 -15.50
C PRO A 21 4.96 16.87 -14.14
N GLN A 22 4.27 15.78 -13.82
CA GLN A 22 3.63 15.60 -12.54
C GLN A 22 4.78 15.43 -11.55
N VAL A 23 5.03 16.47 -10.76
CA VAL A 23 5.97 16.36 -9.64
C VAL A 23 5.40 15.30 -8.71
N CYS A 24 6.18 14.27 -8.44
CA CYS A 24 5.76 13.16 -7.60
C CYS A 24 5.37 13.68 -6.22
N GLN A 25 4.15 13.36 -5.81
CA GLN A 25 3.63 13.74 -4.52
C GLN A 25 4.43 13.01 -3.43
N ARG A 26 4.89 13.77 -2.43
CA ARG A 26 5.76 13.26 -1.35
C ARG A 26 5.03 12.83 -0.10
N PHE A 27 3.75 13.14 -0.01
CA PHE A 27 2.92 12.85 1.15
C PHE A 27 1.52 12.49 0.69
N CYS A 28 0.95 11.42 1.23
CA CYS A 28 -0.48 11.17 1.12
C CYS A 28 -1.13 11.45 2.48
N GLY A 29 -1.74 12.63 2.61
CA GLY A 29 -2.14 13.10 3.93
C GLY A 29 -0.92 13.32 4.80
N ASP A 30 -0.82 12.58 5.88
CA ASP A 30 0.28 12.67 6.84
C ASP A 30 1.34 11.58 6.62
N ILE A 31 1.11 10.64 5.69
CA ILE A 31 2.04 9.55 5.38
C ILE A 31 3.08 10.04 4.35
N PRO A 32 4.38 10.08 4.68
CA PRO A 32 5.42 10.35 3.70
C PRO A 32 5.52 9.20 2.69
N LEU A 33 5.58 9.55 1.41
CA LEU A 33 5.78 8.64 0.28
C LEU A 33 7.24 8.71 -0.16
N ARG A 34 7.94 7.58 -0.02
CA ARG A 34 9.30 7.33 -0.49
C ARG A 34 9.32 5.99 -1.21
N PHE A 35 10.37 5.74 -1.98
CA PHE A 35 10.50 4.46 -2.66
C PHE A 35 10.41 3.28 -1.67
N PRO A 36 9.65 2.22 -2.00
CA PRO A 36 9.11 1.87 -3.32
C PRO A 36 7.74 2.49 -3.62
N PHE A 37 7.18 3.25 -2.70
CA PHE A 37 5.87 3.87 -2.85
C PHE A 37 5.98 5.21 -3.58
N GLY A 38 4.94 5.54 -4.33
CA GLY A 38 4.92 6.73 -5.17
C GLY A 38 3.62 7.50 -5.05
N GLY A 39 3.74 8.82 -5.05
CA GLY A 39 2.59 9.71 -5.09
C GLY A 39 2.21 10.07 -6.52
N GLY A 40 1.35 9.24 -7.12
CA GLY A 40 0.79 9.47 -8.45
C GLY A 40 1.37 8.58 -9.55
N PRO A 41 0.80 8.65 -10.77
CA PRO A 41 1.19 7.80 -11.89
C PRO A 41 2.68 7.96 -12.25
N GLY A 42 3.39 6.84 -12.36
CA GLY A 42 4.81 6.81 -12.72
C GLY A 42 5.78 7.12 -11.57
N CYS A 43 5.29 7.45 -10.39
CA CYS A 43 6.13 7.65 -9.20
C CYS A 43 6.29 6.35 -8.42
N GLY A 44 7.44 6.16 -7.77
CA GLY A 44 7.76 4.93 -7.06
C GLY A 44 7.94 3.73 -8.00
N ASP A 45 8.00 2.53 -7.43
CA ASP A 45 8.22 1.31 -8.17
C ASP A 45 6.93 0.82 -8.86
N PRO A 46 6.94 0.56 -10.18
CA PRO A 46 5.77 0.09 -10.92
C PRO A 46 5.08 -1.13 -10.30
N ARG A 47 5.82 -2.03 -9.64
CA ARG A 47 5.27 -3.25 -9.02
C ARG A 47 4.35 -2.94 -7.83
N PHE A 48 4.54 -1.79 -7.20
CA PHE A 48 3.77 -1.35 -6.03
C PHE A 48 2.56 -0.49 -6.41
N THR A 49 2.57 0.11 -7.61
CA THR A 49 1.53 1.05 -8.06
C THR A 49 0.13 0.46 -8.14
N LYS A 50 0.00 -0.86 -8.38
CA LYS A 50 -1.31 -1.54 -8.40
C LYS A 50 -1.89 -1.80 -7.01
N TYR A 51 -1.04 -1.82 -5.98
CA TYR A 51 -1.45 -2.10 -4.61
C TYR A 51 -1.75 -0.84 -3.83
N LEU A 52 -1.10 0.28 -4.15
CA LEU A 52 -1.20 1.51 -3.36
C LEU A 52 -1.77 2.65 -4.19
N SER A 53 -2.77 3.32 -3.62
CA SER A 53 -3.37 4.51 -4.21
C SER A 53 -3.55 5.59 -3.16
N CYS A 54 -3.24 6.83 -3.53
CA CYS A 54 -3.51 7.99 -2.69
C CYS A 54 -4.73 8.73 -3.23
N ASN A 55 -5.81 8.79 -2.46
CA ASN A 55 -7.02 9.52 -2.83
C ASN A 55 -7.45 10.43 -1.68
N GLN A 56 -7.73 11.71 -1.95
CA GLN A 56 -8.22 12.68 -0.96
C GLN A 56 -7.44 12.64 0.38
N ARG A 57 -6.11 12.54 0.31
CA ARG A 57 -5.18 12.46 1.46
C ARG A 57 -5.20 11.13 2.24
N GLN A 58 -5.89 10.11 1.77
CA GLN A 58 -5.87 8.76 2.34
C GLN A 58 -5.09 7.81 1.43
N LEU A 59 -4.09 7.14 2.01
CA LEU A 59 -3.33 6.09 1.34
C LEU A 59 -4.05 4.75 1.57
N THR A 60 -4.39 4.07 0.48
CA THR A 60 -5.15 2.83 0.50
C THR A 60 -4.33 1.71 -0.13
N PHE A 61 -4.24 0.59 0.57
CA PHE A 61 -3.67 -0.66 0.11
C PHE A 61 -4.79 -1.58 -0.40
N THR A 62 -4.70 -2.08 -1.62
CA THR A 62 -5.76 -2.89 -2.25
C THR A 62 -5.21 -4.25 -2.65
N THR A 63 -6.01 -5.28 -2.43
CA THR A 63 -5.77 -6.68 -2.83
C THR A 63 -7.05 -7.23 -3.48
N HIS A 64 -7.03 -8.48 -3.91
CA HIS A 64 -8.25 -9.17 -4.31
C HIS A 64 -9.28 -9.35 -3.18
N SER A 65 -8.89 -9.34 -1.90
CA SER A 65 -9.83 -9.51 -0.78
C SER A 65 -10.46 -8.19 -0.30
N GLY A 66 -9.87 -7.04 -0.64
CA GLY A 66 -10.43 -5.75 -0.26
C GLY A 66 -9.47 -4.56 -0.36
N SER A 67 -9.94 -3.41 0.13
CA SER A 67 -9.18 -2.18 0.25
C SER A 67 -9.04 -1.80 1.72
N TYR A 68 -7.82 -1.45 2.09
CA TYR A 68 -7.37 -1.29 3.47
C TYR A 68 -6.70 0.06 3.64
N ILE A 69 -6.95 0.71 4.77
CA ILE A 69 -6.37 2.03 5.04
C ILE A 69 -4.94 1.82 5.51
N VAL A 70 -3.97 2.45 4.85
CA VAL A 70 -2.60 2.50 5.35
C VAL A 70 -2.56 3.47 6.52
N THR A 71 -2.12 3.00 7.68
CA THR A 71 -2.04 3.81 8.90
C THR A 71 -0.63 4.33 9.15
N ASN A 72 0.39 3.56 8.73
CA ASN A 72 1.78 3.97 8.86
C ASN A 72 2.69 3.21 7.87
N VAL A 73 3.86 3.78 7.60
CA VAL A 73 4.93 3.16 6.82
C VAL A 73 6.24 3.31 7.58
N ASP A 74 6.82 2.19 7.98
CA ASP A 74 8.13 2.08 8.59
C ASP A 74 9.17 1.73 7.50
N TYR A 75 9.79 2.75 6.92
CA TYR A 75 10.82 2.57 5.89
C TYR A 75 12.09 1.86 6.38
N PRO A 76 12.66 2.19 7.56
CA PRO A 76 13.82 1.48 8.10
C PRO A 76 13.63 -0.04 8.19
N ASN A 77 12.43 -0.49 8.59
CA ASN A 77 12.14 -1.92 8.74
C ASN A 77 11.46 -2.54 7.50
N ALA A 78 11.21 -1.75 6.46
CA ALA A 78 10.45 -2.14 5.27
C ALA A 78 9.07 -2.73 5.60
N VAL A 79 8.35 -2.12 6.56
CA VAL A 79 7.02 -2.56 6.99
C VAL A 79 5.97 -1.49 6.67
N ILE A 80 4.83 -1.91 6.14
CA ILE A 80 3.62 -1.11 6.01
C ILE A 80 2.56 -1.62 6.98
N GLN A 81 1.96 -0.73 7.77
CA GLN A 81 0.85 -1.07 8.65
C GLN A 81 -0.47 -0.64 8.01
N ILE A 82 -1.42 -1.56 7.96
CA ILE A 82 -2.74 -1.35 7.38
C ILE A 82 -3.84 -1.68 8.39
N SER A 83 -5.00 -1.06 8.22
CA SER A 83 -6.21 -1.31 9.00
C SER A 83 -7.31 -1.81 8.07
N ASP A 84 -7.87 -2.98 8.39
CA ASP A 84 -9.07 -3.51 7.73
C ASP A 84 -10.33 -2.96 8.42
N PRO A 85 -11.16 -2.16 7.71
CA PRO A 85 -12.39 -1.63 8.26
C PRO A 85 -13.42 -2.68 8.68
N SER A 86 -13.31 -3.92 8.23
CA SER A 86 -14.18 -5.05 8.57
C SER A 86 -13.67 -5.86 9.77
N MET A 87 -12.45 -5.62 10.22
CA MET A 87 -11.87 -6.31 11.36
C MET A 87 -12.56 -5.91 12.66
N SER A 88 -12.66 -6.86 13.59
CA SER A 88 -13.13 -6.60 14.96
C SER A 88 -11.99 -6.11 15.84
N THR A 89 -12.25 -5.12 16.68
CA THR A 89 -11.31 -4.51 17.64
C THR A 89 -11.99 -4.36 19.00
N CYS A 90 -11.27 -3.82 19.99
CA CYS A 90 -11.89 -3.48 21.27
C CYS A 90 -12.94 -2.35 21.19
N LEU A 91 -13.02 -1.65 20.04
CA LEU A 91 -13.98 -0.56 19.81
C LEU A 91 -15.22 -0.99 19.02
N CYS A 92 -15.13 -2.04 18.20
CA CYS A 92 -16.23 -2.51 17.37
C CYS A 92 -16.08 -4.00 17.06
N ALA A 93 -17.19 -4.74 17.11
CA ALA A 93 -17.27 -6.13 16.69
C ALA A 93 -18.19 -6.23 15.47
N GLN A 94 -17.69 -6.80 14.38
CA GLN A 94 -18.45 -6.93 13.14
C GLN A 94 -17.98 -8.14 12.32
N PRO A 95 -18.85 -8.72 11.48
CA PRO A 95 -18.47 -9.80 10.58
C PRO A 95 -17.45 -9.35 9.54
N SER A 96 -16.60 -10.29 9.11
CA SER A 96 -15.64 -10.07 8.03
C SER A 96 -15.59 -11.29 7.10
N ARG A 97 -15.08 -11.07 5.89
CA ARG A 97 -14.74 -12.16 4.96
C ARG A 97 -13.31 -12.66 5.15
N GLY A 98 -12.49 -11.92 5.90
CA GLY A 98 -11.08 -12.20 6.12
C GLY A 98 -10.15 -11.34 5.26
N PHE A 99 -8.89 -11.75 5.16
CA PHE A 99 -7.82 -10.97 4.57
C PHE A 99 -6.86 -11.86 3.80
N SER A 100 -6.50 -11.43 2.59
CA SER A 100 -5.56 -12.16 1.74
C SER A 100 -4.65 -11.20 0.97
N LEU A 101 -3.45 -11.65 0.61
CA LEU A 101 -2.58 -10.94 -0.32
C LEU A 101 -2.70 -11.53 -1.72
N ASP A 102 -2.39 -10.74 -2.74
CA ASP A 102 -2.27 -11.28 -4.09
C ASP A 102 -0.99 -12.14 -4.19
N TRP A 103 -1.05 -13.24 -4.94
CA TRP A 103 0.07 -14.19 -5.06
C TRP A 103 1.35 -13.58 -5.65
N ASP A 104 1.22 -12.52 -6.44
CA ASP A 104 2.32 -11.77 -7.07
C ASP A 104 2.66 -10.47 -6.32
N ALA A 105 2.10 -10.28 -5.11
CA ALA A 105 2.35 -9.12 -4.29
C ALA A 105 3.79 -9.10 -3.78
N PRO A 106 4.52 -7.97 -3.88
CA PRO A 106 5.85 -7.82 -3.28
C PRO A 106 5.77 -7.61 -1.75
N PHE A 107 4.78 -8.25 -1.11
CA PHE A 107 4.46 -8.12 0.31
C PHE A 107 4.39 -9.50 0.96
N SER A 108 4.71 -9.55 2.24
CA SER A 108 4.61 -10.72 3.11
C SER A 108 4.20 -10.25 4.51
N PHE A 109 3.66 -11.13 5.34
CA PHE A 109 3.27 -10.73 6.70
C PHE A 109 4.51 -10.47 7.56
N ASP A 110 4.41 -9.48 8.43
CA ASP A 110 5.36 -9.33 9.51
C ASP A 110 5.05 -10.35 10.61
N ASP A 111 6.10 -10.99 11.14
CA ASP A 111 6.01 -12.01 12.19
C ASP A 111 5.42 -11.46 13.50
N SER A 112 5.38 -10.14 13.68
CA SER A 112 4.73 -9.49 14.82
C SER A 112 3.21 -9.49 14.74
N THR A 113 2.62 -9.74 13.57
CA THR A 113 1.16 -9.70 13.39
C THR A 113 0.53 -10.99 13.90
N VAL A 114 -0.29 -10.87 14.95
CA VAL A 114 -1.08 -11.95 15.51
C VAL A 114 -2.52 -11.85 15.03
N PHE A 115 -3.04 -12.93 14.46
CA PHE A 115 -4.44 -13.04 14.06
C PHE A 115 -5.22 -13.85 15.08
N ALA A 116 -6.42 -13.38 15.45
CA ALA A 116 -7.37 -14.17 16.22
C ALA A 116 -8.71 -14.21 15.47
N LEU A 117 -9.15 -15.43 15.17
CA LEU A 117 -10.44 -15.69 14.54
C LEU A 117 -11.51 -15.80 15.63
N LEU A 118 -12.69 -15.26 15.35
CA LEU A 118 -13.80 -15.13 16.30
C LEU A 118 -15.03 -15.85 15.78
N ASP A 119 -15.76 -16.46 16.73
CA ASP A 119 -17.00 -17.20 16.46
C ASP A 119 -16.82 -18.29 15.38
N CYS A 120 -15.77 -19.10 15.55
CA CYS A 120 -15.52 -20.25 14.69
C CYS A 120 -16.33 -21.47 15.15
N SER A 121 -16.91 -22.19 14.19
CA SER A 121 -17.66 -23.42 14.48
C SER A 121 -16.77 -24.51 15.06
N LEU A 122 -17.04 -24.93 16.30
CA LEU A 122 -16.27 -26.00 16.96
C LEU A 122 -16.42 -27.36 16.28
N GLU A 123 -17.57 -27.62 15.64
CA GLU A 123 -17.90 -28.92 15.05
C GLU A 123 -17.41 -29.04 13.61
N SER A 124 -17.54 -27.96 12.84
CA SER A 124 -17.35 -28.01 11.40
C SER A 124 -16.05 -27.35 10.94
N SER A 125 -15.52 -26.37 11.68
CA SER A 125 -14.37 -25.58 11.22
C SER A 125 -13.12 -26.44 11.02
N PRO A 126 -12.44 -26.31 9.86
CA PRO A 126 -11.22 -27.06 9.59
C PRO A 126 -10.05 -26.66 10.49
N ILE A 127 -10.03 -25.43 11.05
CA ILE A 127 -8.91 -24.95 11.88
C ILE A 127 -8.75 -25.74 13.19
N TYR A 128 -9.84 -26.38 13.61
CA TYR A 128 -9.94 -27.16 14.83
C TYR A 128 -9.67 -28.65 14.61
N LYS A 129 -9.66 -29.11 13.36
CA LYS A 129 -9.43 -30.48 12.97
C LYS A 129 -8.00 -30.60 12.42
N GLY A 130 -7.04 -30.95 13.28
CA GLY A 130 -5.85 -31.66 12.80
C GLY A 130 -6.31 -33.03 12.28
N ALA A 131 -5.75 -33.54 11.18
CA ALA A 131 -6.23 -34.79 10.57
C ALA A 131 -6.37 -35.91 11.60
N VAL A 132 -7.57 -36.47 11.70
CA VAL A 132 -7.80 -37.79 12.32
C VAL A 132 -8.38 -38.67 11.22
N GLU A 133 -7.48 -39.30 10.46
CA GLU A 133 -7.50 -40.69 10.01
C GLU A 133 -6.62 -40.87 8.76
N GLY A 134 -5.52 -41.60 8.92
CA GLY A 134 -4.78 -42.24 7.83
C GLY A 134 -3.95 -41.32 6.91
N ASN A 135 -2.68 -41.09 7.29
CA ASN A 135 -1.61 -40.55 6.44
C ASN A 135 -1.79 -39.13 5.87
N THR A 136 -1.49 -38.12 6.69
CA THR A 136 -0.51 -37.03 6.44
C THR A 136 -0.61 -36.07 7.62
N SER A 137 0.52 -35.72 8.24
CA SER A 137 0.56 -34.87 9.44
C SER A 137 0.11 -33.44 9.14
N THR A 138 -1.19 -33.15 9.26
CA THR A 138 -1.69 -31.77 9.26
C THR A 138 -1.74 -31.24 10.70
N VAL A 139 -0.84 -30.32 11.01
CA VAL A 139 -0.78 -29.62 12.31
C VAL A 139 -2.03 -28.73 12.42
N PRO A 140 -2.75 -28.73 13.57
CA PRO A 140 -3.87 -27.81 13.77
C PRO A 140 -3.44 -26.36 13.49
N GLN A 141 -4.15 -25.68 12.58
CA GLN A 141 -3.89 -24.26 12.27
C GLN A 141 -4.28 -23.32 13.42
N CYS A 142 -5.04 -23.85 14.38
CA CYS A 142 -5.26 -23.20 15.65
C CYS A 142 -4.13 -23.49 16.62
N ALA A 143 -3.21 -22.55 16.79
CA ALA A 143 -2.10 -22.72 17.73
C ALA A 143 -2.62 -22.94 19.15
N ASN A 144 -3.68 -22.22 19.55
CA ASN A 144 -4.23 -22.31 20.89
C ASN A 144 -5.70 -21.82 20.94
N ARG A 145 -6.62 -22.66 21.45
CA ARG A 145 -8.01 -22.28 21.72
C ARG A 145 -8.10 -21.49 23.03
N GLY A 146 -8.81 -20.36 23.04
CA GLY A 146 -9.10 -19.64 24.29
C GLY A 146 -7.87 -19.21 25.09
N THR A 147 -6.79 -18.80 24.41
CA THR A 147 -5.56 -18.28 25.04
C THR A 147 -5.80 -17.07 25.93
N ALA A 148 -4.78 -16.68 26.69
CA ALA A 148 -4.72 -15.36 27.32
C ALA A 148 -5.08 -14.22 26.36
N LEU A 149 -4.67 -14.29 25.09
CA LEU A 149 -5.03 -13.29 24.07
C LEU A 149 -6.54 -13.29 23.76
N CYS A 150 -7.15 -14.47 23.56
CA CYS A 150 -8.60 -14.58 23.43
C CYS A 150 -9.33 -14.15 24.71
N SER A 151 -8.83 -14.51 25.89
CA SER A 151 -9.39 -14.08 27.17
C SER A 151 -9.39 -12.56 27.29
N SER A 152 -8.27 -11.91 26.97
CA SER A 152 -8.16 -10.45 26.93
C SER A 152 -9.09 -9.84 25.89
N LEU A 153 -9.17 -10.37 24.66
CA LEU A 153 -10.11 -9.86 23.66
C LEU A 153 -11.56 -9.89 24.14
N PHE A 154 -11.96 -10.94 24.86
CA PHE A 154 -13.32 -11.07 25.38
C PHE A 154 -13.60 -10.17 26.59
N THR A 155 -12.61 -9.47 27.16
CA THR A 155 -12.88 -8.39 28.12
C THR A 155 -13.37 -7.13 27.43
N CYS A 156 -13.16 -6.98 26.11
CA CYS A 156 -13.72 -5.89 25.33
C CYS A 156 -15.24 -5.98 25.28
N GLN A 157 -15.92 -4.86 25.54
CA GLN A 157 -17.38 -4.80 25.51
C GLN A 157 -17.93 -5.24 24.13
N PRO A 158 -17.42 -4.77 22.97
CA PRO A 158 -17.98 -5.16 21.67
C PRO A 158 -17.86 -6.67 21.39
N ILE A 159 -16.76 -7.30 21.80
CA ILE A 159 -16.51 -8.73 21.56
C ILE A 159 -17.37 -9.60 22.49
N SER A 160 -17.45 -9.26 23.77
CA SER A 160 -18.31 -9.98 24.73
C SER A 160 -19.79 -9.95 24.36
N GLN A 161 -20.26 -8.88 23.70
CA GLN A 161 -21.63 -8.78 23.21
C GLN A 161 -21.97 -9.73 22.06
N LEU A 162 -20.98 -10.38 21.44
CA LEU A 162 -21.24 -11.47 20.50
C LEU A 162 -21.94 -12.67 21.18
N ASN A 163 -21.84 -12.78 22.52
CA ASN A 163 -22.44 -13.84 23.33
C ASN A 163 -22.07 -15.26 22.85
N VAL A 164 -20.81 -15.42 22.43
CA VAL A 164 -20.24 -16.69 21.98
C VAL A 164 -19.24 -17.23 23.02
N PRO A 165 -19.08 -18.56 23.14
CA PRO A 165 -18.08 -19.12 24.06
C PRO A 165 -16.66 -18.71 23.66
N ILE A 166 -15.80 -18.36 24.62
CA ILE A 166 -14.36 -18.05 24.37
C ILE A 166 -13.65 -19.19 23.62
N SER A 167 -14.11 -20.44 23.77
CA SER A 167 -13.56 -21.59 23.05
C SER A 167 -13.71 -21.51 21.53
N THR A 168 -14.62 -20.67 21.00
CA THR A 168 -14.78 -20.41 19.56
C THR A 168 -13.75 -19.43 19.02
N CYS A 169 -12.95 -18.80 19.90
CA CYS A 169 -11.82 -17.96 19.53
C CYS A 169 -10.55 -18.79 19.32
N CYS A 170 -9.87 -18.51 18.21
CA CYS A 170 -8.68 -19.21 17.80
C CYS A 170 -7.57 -18.23 17.45
N VAL A 171 -6.44 -18.28 18.16
CA VAL A 171 -5.23 -17.59 17.71
C VAL A 171 -4.66 -18.36 16.53
N TYR A 172 -4.74 -17.74 15.37
CA TYR A 172 -4.40 -18.33 14.10
C TYR A 172 -2.89 -18.23 13.89
N ALA A 173 -2.23 -19.39 13.87
CA ALA A 173 -0.82 -19.47 13.54
C ALA A 173 -0.71 -19.98 12.10
N PRO A 174 -0.34 -19.10 11.16
CA PRO A 174 -0.09 -19.51 9.79
C PRO A 174 1.25 -20.26 9.76
N VAL A 175 1.22 -21.58 9.98
CA VAL A 175 2.46 -22.39 9.87
C VAL A 175 2.88 -22.52 8.40
N ASP A 176 1.95 -22.41 7.45
CA ASP A 176 2.28 -22.41 6.01
C ASP A 176 1.04 -22.02 5.17
N LEU A 177 0.76 -20.72 5.00
CA LEU A 177 -0.33 -20.26 4.11
C LEU A 177 0.11 -19.92 2.69
N GLY A 178 1.31 -20.35 2.30
CA GLY A 178 1.89 -19.99 1.02
C GLY A 178 2.10 -18.47 0.87
N PRO A 179 2.54 -18.01 -0.31
CA PRO A 179 2.95 -16.62 -0.52
C PRO A 179 1.77 -15.64 -0.47
N ALA A 180 0.55 -16.10 -0.75
CA ALA A 180 -0.64 -15.25 -0.83
C ALA A 180 -1.38 -15.10 0.51
N PHE A 181 -1.09 -15.94 1.51
CA PHE A 181 -1.78 -15.96 2.79
C PHE A 181 -3.30 -15.85 2.68
N GLU A 182 -3.99 -16.96 2.47
CA GLU A 182 -5.44 -16.92 2.27
C GLU A 182 -6.17 -17.15 3.60
N MET A 183 -6.56 -16.08 4.29
CA MET A 183 -7.46 -16.16 5.45
C MET A 183 -8.89 -15.89 5.00
N ASP A 184 -9.56 -16.92 4.48
CA ASP A 184 -10.97 -16.88 4.08
C ASP A 184 -11.85 -17.37 5.24
N LEU A 185 -12.53 -16.45 5.92
CA LEU A 185 -13.33 -16.80 7.10
C LEU A 185 -14.54 -17.68 6.78
N GLN A 186 -15.06 -17.64 5.56
CA GLN A 186 -16.17 -18.49 5.15
C GLN A 186 -15.70 -19.95 5.03
N LYS A 187 -14.54 -20.17 4.39
CA LYS A 187 -13.92 -21.51 4.31
C LYS A 187 -13.50 -22.02 5.67
N LEU A 188 -12.98 -21.13 6.51
CA LEU A 188 -12.58 -21.44 7.89
C LEU A 188 -13.78 -21.55 8.84
N GLN A 189 -14.99 -21.20 8.40
CA GLN A 189 -16.23 -21.21 9.18
C GLN A 189 -16.13 -20.42 10.50
N CYS A 190 -15.60 -19.21 10.39
CA CYS A 190 -15.56 -18.18 11.42
C CYS A 190 -16.35 -16.95 10.94
N LYS A 191 -16.89 -16.15 11.86
CA LYS A 191 -17.68 -14.96 11.46
C LYS A 191 -16.88 -13.67 11.40
N ALA A 192 -15.84 -13.56 12.20
CA ALA A 192 -15.02 -12.35 12.30
C ALA A 192 -13.57 -12.71 12.61
N TYR A 193 -12.69 -11.71 12.50
CA TYR A 193 -11.32 -11.82 12.95
C TYR A 193 -10.83 -10.51 13.54
N THR A 194 -9.72 -10.59 14.25
CA THR A 194 -8.92 -9.47 14.71
C THR A 194 -7.45 -9.70 14.35
N ALA A 195 -6.71 -8.62 14.15
CA ALA A 195 -5.27 -8.62 13.89
C ALA A 195 -4.62 -7.53 14.73
N VAL A 196 -3.51 -7.89 15.36
CA VAL A 196 -2.74 -7.03 16.27
C VAL A 196 -1.28 -7.14 15.89
N TYR A 197 -0.64 -6.02 15.59
CA TYR A 197 0.78 -6.00 15.22
C TYR A 197 1.72 -5.57 16.36
N SER A 198 1.18 -5.04 17.46
CA SER A 198 1.91 -4.72 18.69
C SER A 198 0.97 -4.69 19.90
N PHE A 199 1.46 -5.21 21.04
CA PHE A 199 0.77 -5.15 22.34
C PHE A 199 1.27 -4.00 23.22
N GLU A 200 2.32 -3.28 22.81
CA GLU A 200 2.96 -2.20 23.60
C GLU A 200 3.34 -2.62 25.05
N GLY A 201 3.68 -3.90 25.25
CA GLY A 201 3.97 -4.47 26.57
C GLY A 201 2.75 -4.56 27.51
N GLN A 202 1.55 -4.48 26.95
CA GLN A 202 0.27 -4.55 27.68
C GLN A 202 -0.62 -5.68 27.15
N GLU A 203 -0.09 -6.91 27.11
CA GLU A 203 -0.80 -8.10 26.63
C GLU A 203 -2.11 -8.38 27.39
N GLY A 204 -2.25 -7.87 28.62
CA GLY A 204 -3.47 -7.97 29.41
C GLY A 204 -4.53 -6.88 29.14
N ASN A 205 -4.18 -5.81 28.42
CA ASN A 205 -5.05 -4.64 28.20
C ASN A 205 -5.38 -4.43 26.71
N PRO A 206 -6.46 -5.03 26.19
CA PRO A 206 -6.80 -4.97 24.78
C PRO A 206 -7.11 -3.57 24.25
N GLU A 207 -7.49 -2.62 25.11
CA GLU A 207 -7.72 -1.23 24.70
C GLU A 207 -6.44 -0.50 24.31
N ALA A 208 -5.28 -0.95 24.79
CA ALA A 208 -3.99 -0.35 24.49
C ALA A 208 -3.27 -0.96 23.27
N TRP A 209 -3.80 -2.06 22.72
CA TRP A 209 -3.17 -2.77 21.62
C TRP A 209 -3.19 -1.96 20.32
N LYS A 210 -2.23 -2.26 19.45
CA LYS A 210 -2.18 -1.73 18.10
C LYS A 210 -2.83 -2.71 17.12
N TYR A 211 -4.09 -2.44 16.82
CA TYR A 211 -4.87 -3.20 15.86
C TYR A 211 -4.48 -2.87 14.42
N GLY A 212 -4.35 -3.91 13.60
CA GLY A 212 -4.01 -3.82 12.18
C GLY A 212 -3.17 -5.01 11.72
N VAL A 213 -2.81 -4.98 10.45
CA VAL A 213 -1.92 -5.97 9.82
C VAL A 213 -0.62 -5.27 9.45
N ALA A 214 0.51 -5.81 9.89
CA ALA A 214 1.83 -5.36 9.45
C ALA A 214 2.33 -6.25 8.31
N LEU A 215 2.75 -5.64 7.21
CA LEU A 215 3.25 -6.31 6.02
C LEU A 215 4.68 -5.86 5.73
N LYS A 216 5.62 -6.79 5.63
CA LYS A 216 6.95 -6.57 5.08
C LYS A 216 6.85 -6.42 3.56
N TYR A 217 7.56 -5.46 2.99
CA TYR A 217 7.71 -5.32 1.53
C TYR A 217 9.15 -5.52 1.09
N LYS A 218 9.33 -5.92 -0.18
CA LYS A 218 10.66 -6.15 -0.76
C LYS A 218 10.89 -5.40 -2.06
N PHE A 219 12.10 -4.84 -2.20
CA PHE A 219 12.51 -4.15 -3.42
C PHE A 219 12.89 -5.12 -4.54
N ASN A 220 13.61 -6.19 -4.23
CA ASN A 220 13.97 -7.23 -5.19
C ASN A 220 14.19 -8.55 -4.42
N VAL A 221 14.74 -9.58 -5.08
CA VAL A 221 15.00 -10.87 -4.45
C VAL A 221 15.95 -10.73 -3.24
N GLU A 222 16.93 -9.85 -3.34
CA GLU A 222 17.95 -9.57 -2.30
C GLU A 222 17.51 -8.46 -1.33
N ASN A 223 16.33 -7.88 -1.56
CA ASN A 223 15.83 -6.67 -0.91
C ASN A 223 16.79 -5.46 -0.97
N ASP A 224 17.55 -5.33 -2.05
CA ASP A 224 18.47 -4.22 -2.23
C ASP A 224 17.75 -2.96 -2.70
N TYR A 225 18.07 -1.85 -2.03
CA TYR A 225 17.60 -0.53 -2.41
C TYR A 225 18.33 -0.04 -3.68
N PRO A 226 17.63 0.30 -4.77
CA PRO A 226 18.28 0.69 -6.02
C PRO A 226 19.16 1.93 -5.87
N GLU A 227 20.39 1.88 -6.38
CA GLU A 227 21.37 2.95 -6.17
C GLU A 227 20.98 4.26 -6.88
N ASP A 228 20.42 4.18 -8.09
CA ASP A 228 19.89 5.34 -8.81
C ASP A 228 18.80 6.06 -8.01
N CYS A 229 17.94 5.28 -7.37
CA CYS A 229 16.88 5.76 -6.51
C CYS A 229 17.44 6.46 -5.26
N ARG A 230 18.46 5.85 -4.64
CA ARG A 230 19.19 6.41 -3.49
C ARG A 230 19.82 7.76 -3.82
N ASN A 231 20.46 7.87 -4.98
CA ASN A 231 21.12 9.11 -5.43
C ASN A 231 20.10 10.20 -5.73
N CYS A 232 19.00 9.84 -6.38
CA CYS A 232 17.89 10.75 -6.61
C CYS A 232 17.32 11.31 -5.32
N GLU A 233 17.01 10.46 -4.34
CA GLU A 233 16.44 10.91 -3.06
C GLU A 233 17.42 11.74 -2.21
N LYS A 234 18.74 11.42 -2.23
CA LYS A 234 19.79 12.26 -1.61
C LYS A 234 19.79 13.68 -2.17
N SER A 235 19.41 13.85 -3.44
CA SER A 235 19.28 15.16 -4.10
C SER A 235 17.90 15.81 -3.95
N SER A 236 17.05 15.30 -3.04
CA SER A 236 15.65 15.71 -2.84
C SER A 236 14.72 15.37 -4.02
N GLY A 237 15.16 14.53 -4.95
CA GLY A 237 14.35 13.98 -6.04
C GLY A 237 13.45 12.83 -5.60
N ALA A 238 12.47 12.48 -6.42
CA ALA A 238 11.57 11.35 -6.24
C ALA A 238 11.91 10.29 -7.26
N CYS A 239 12.08 9.08 -6.78
CA CYS A 239 12.29 7.93 -7.63
C CYS A 239 11.00 7.64 -8.42
N ALA A 240 11.13 7.55 -9.74
CA ALA A 240 10.03 7.38 -10.66
C ALA A 240 10.46 6.48 -11.82
N TYR A 241 9.48 5.94 -12.53
CA TYR A 241 9.69 5.12 -13.72
C TYR A 241 8.73 5.57 -14.82
N ALA A 242 9.26 5.76 -16.03
CA ALA A 242 8.49 6.28 -17.15
C ALA A 242 8.84 5.59 -18.46
N GLY A 243 7.99 5.80 -19.47
CA GLY A 243 8.15 5.25 -20.81
C GLY A 243 7.70 3.79 -20.93
N THR A 244 7.77 3.26 -22.15
CA THR A 244 7.27 1.92 -22.50
C THR A 244 7.97 0.79 -21.74
N TYR A 245 9.22 1.01 -21.34
CA TYR A 245 10.04 0.01 -20.68
C TYR A 245 10.16 0.21 -19.17
N ASN A 246 9.39 1.13 -18.58
CA ASN A 246 9.53 1.54 -17.18
C ASN A 246 11.00 1.82 -16.85
N SER A 247 11.62 2.76 -17.56
CA SER A 247 13.00 3.17 -17.28
C SER A 247 13.02 4.12 -16.08
N PHE A 248 14.07 4.02 -15.27
CA PHE A 248 14.29 4.91 -14.14
C PHE A 248 14.31 6.38 -14.56
N VAL A 249 13.67 7.22 -13.74
CA VAL A 249 13.65 8.66 -13.84
C VAL A 249 13.76 9.24 -12.43
N CYS A 250 14.64 10.22 -12.24
CA CYS A 250 14.64 11.05 -11.05
C CYS A 250 13.74 12.27 -11.27
N ASN A 251 12.60 12.31 -10.59
CA ASN A 251 11.65 13.41 -10.65
C ASN A 251 12.03 14.51 -9.66
N CYS A 252 12.51 15.66 -10.17
CA CYS A 252 13.00 16.74 -9.32
C CYS A 252 11.88 17.69 -8.88
N PRO A 253 12.03 18.35 -7.71
CA PRO A 253 11.08 19.36 -7.24
C PRO A 253 10.85 20.52 -8.22
N SER A 254 11.79 20.76 -9.13
CA SER A 254 11.69 21.74 -10.21
C SER A 254 10.71 21.37 -11.32
N GLY A 255 10.16 20.15 -11.32
CA GLY A 255 9.36 19.61 -12.43
C GLY A 255 10.20 19.08 -13.59
N VAL A 256 11.53 19.01 -13.45
CA VAL A 256 12.42 18.43 -14.46
C VAL A 256 12.72 16.98 -14.08
N ASN A 257 12.64 16.10 -15.07
CA ASN A 257 13.03 14.70 -14.94
C ASN A 257 14.51 14.54 -15.37
N THR A 258 15.31 13.86 -14.56
CA THR A 258 16.72 13.56 -14.84
C THR A 258 16.98 12.05 -14.78
N THR A 259 18.17 11.60 -15.16
CA THR A 259 18.55 10.18 -15.19
C THR A 259 19.32 9.71 -13.96
N THR A 260 19.71 10.62 -13.06
CA THR A 260 20.53 10.28 -11.86
C THR A 260 20.06 11.01 -10.61
N ASP A 261 20.08 12.35 -10.64
CA ASP A 261 19.88 13.21 -9.47
C ASP A 261 19.42 14.63 -9.87
N CYS A 262 19.15 15.45 -8.88
CA CYS A 262 18.67 16.82 -9.01
C CYS A 262 19.73 17.88 -8.66
N TYR A 263 21.00 17.52 -8.48
CA TYR A 263 22.05 18.48 -8.11
C TYR A 263 22.40 19.44 -9.25
N PHE A 264 22.27 19.00 -10.52
CA PHE A 264 22.56 19.82 -11.70
C PHE A 264 21.85 21.18 -11.68
N GLN A 265 20.69 21.27 -11.04
CA GLN A 265 19.92 22.52 -10.93
C GLN A 265 20.49 23.52 -9.93
N THR A 266 21.24 23.08 -8.90
CA THR A 266 21.90 23.99 -7.95
C THR A 266 22.98 24.84 -8.60
N THR A 267 23.53 24.36 -9.72
CA THR A 267 24.54 25.09 -10.53
C THR A 267 23.90 26.13 -11.45
N TRP A 268 22.65 25.92 -11.90
CA TRP A 268 21.94 26.84 -12.81
C TRP A 268 21.13 27.91 -12.08
N SER A 269 20.74 27.71 -10.82
CA SER A 269 20.02 28.72 -10.03
C SER A 269 20.88 29.94 -9.67
N HIS A 270 22.21 29.85 -9.73
CA HIS A 270 23.12 31.00 -9.65
C HIS A 270 23.39 31.69 -11.00
N GLY A 271 22.88 31.14 -12.11
CA GLY A 271 23.32 31.52 -13.44
C GLY A 271 22.27 31.39 -14.54
N SER A 272 21.01 31.77 -14.32
CA SER A 272 20.13 32.16 -15.42
C SER A 272 18.82 32.78 -14.91
N ARG A 273 18.82 34.10 -14.80
CA ARG A 273 17.60 34.88 -15.00
C ARG A 273 17.57 35.26 -16.48
N SER A 274 17.24 34.32 -17.37
CA SER A 274 17.03 34.69 -18.78
C SER A 274 15.91 33.90 -19.47
N LYS A 275 14.84 34.68 -19.73
CA LYS A 275 14.14 34.81 -21.02
C LYS A 275 13.19 33.68 -21.46
N GLY A 276 12.14 33.46 -20.68
CA GLY A 276 10.85 32.94 -21.17
C GLY A 276 10.02 33.95 -21.98
N SER A 277 10.62 35.02 -22.50
CA SER A 277 9.89 36.12 -23.18
C SER A 277 9.98 36.08 -24.71
N TRP A 278 10.79 35.20 -25.31
CA TRP A 278 11.07 35.25 -26.75
C TRP A 278 10.16 34.33 -27.59
N LEU A 279 9.66 33.23 -27.02
CA LEU A 279 8.77 32.30 -27.75
C LEU A 279 7.32 32.81 -27.86
N LEU A 280 6.85 33.58 -26.89
CA LEU A 280 5.51 34.19 -26.92
C LEU A 280 5.40 35.36 -27.92
N CYS A 281 6.47 36.14 -28.11
CA CYS A 281 6.49 37.21 -29.11
C CYS A 281 6.52 36.67 -30.55
N SER A 282 7.20 35.55 -30.80
CA SER A 282 7.26 34.94 -32.14
C SER A 282 5.90 34.37 -32.58
N LEU A 283 5.14 33.76 -31.66
CA LEU A 283 3.81 33.24 -31.99
C LEU A 283 2.79 34.36 -32.24
N VAL A 284 2.86 35.46 -31.48
CA VAL A 284 1.99 36.64 -31.70
C VAL A 284 2.34 37.34 -33.02
N ALA A 285 3.62 37.43 -33.39
CA ALA A 285 4.05 38.00 -34.66
C ALA A 285 3.61 37.17 -35.88
N ILE A 286 3.64 35.84 -35.78
CA ILE A 286 3.16 34.93 -36.83
C ILE A 286 1.64 34.99 -36.96
N MET A 287 0.91 35.11 -35.84
CA MET A 287 -0.55 35.27 -35.85
C MET A 287 -0.97 36.63 -36.46
N LEU A 288 -0.21 37.70 -36.23
CA LEU A 288 -0.45 39.01 -36.83
C LEU A 288 -0.16 39.04 -38.34
N TRP A 289 0.86 38.30 -38.80
CA TRP A 289 1.18 38.17 -40.23
C TRP A 289 0.17 37.32 -41.02
N MET A 290 -0.56 36.43 -40.36
CA MET A 290 -1.57 35.56 -40.98
C MET A 290 -2.97 36.20 -41.06
N LEU A 291 -3.13 37.42 -40.52
CA LEU A 291 -4.37 38.20 -40.49
C LEU A 291 -4.39 39.38 -41.48
N GLN A 292 -3.38 39.51 -42.35
CA GLN A 292 -3.32 40.45 -43.47
C GLN A 292 -3.49 39.74 -44.81
#